data_AF-A3K0N7-F1
#
_entry.id   AF-A3K0N7-F1
#
_cell.length_a   1.000
_cell.length_b   1.000
_cell.length_c   1.000
_cell.angle_alpha   90.00
_cell.angle_beta   90.00
_cell.angle_gamma   90.00
#
_symmetry.space_group_name_H-M   'P 1'
#
loop_
_entity.id
_entity.type
_entity.pdbx_description
1 polymer ?
#
loop_
_entity_poly.entity_id
_entity_poly.type
_entity_poly.pdbx_seq_one_letter_code
_entity_poly.pdbx_strand_id
1 'polypeptide(L)' 'MSHTPHELSEEFPEYAEKLRELKTSDAHFARLADQYHEVNRRVHRAATNVEPMEQLAEDELRKERAVLKDEIYALLRA' A
#
# COMPACT_ATOMS: atom_id res chain seq x y z
N MET A 1 2.75 -17.39 -8.60
CA MET A 1 2.76 -16.49 -7.44
C MET A 1 2.99 -15.09 -8.00
N SER A 2 1.96 -14.25 -8.07
CA SER A 2 2.15 -12.85 -8.48
C SER A 2 2.74 -12.11 -7.29
N HIS A 3 4.07 -11.94 -7.28
CA HIS A 3 4.75 -11.12 -6.30
C HIS A 3 4.46 -9.67 -6.63
N THR A 4 3.50 -9.05 -5.94
CA THR A 4 3.27 -7.60 -6.07
C THR A 4 4.34 -6.93 -5.20
N PRO A 5 5.28 -6.16 -5.77
CA PRO A 5 6.31 -5.49 -4.99
C PRO A 5 5.69 -4.38 -4.12
N HIS A 6 6.41 -3.93 -3.09
CA HIS A 6 5.97 -2.86 -2.17
C HIS A 6 4.80 -3.30 -1.27
N GLU A 7 4.81 -4.56 -0.82
CA GLU A 7 3.89 -4.97 0.24
C GLU A 7 4.25 -4.26 1.55
N LEU A 8 3.26 -3.91 2.38
CA LEU A 8 3.51 -3.20 3.65
C LEU A 8 4.49 -3.94 4.57
N SER A 9 4.50 -5.28 4.53
CA SER A 9 5.45 -6.09 5.30
C SER A 9 6.89 -6.02 4.76
N GLU A 10 7.07 -5.70 3.48
CA GLU A 10 8.38 -5.48 2.86
C GLU A 10 8.87 -4.05 3.08
N GLU A 11 7.95 -3.08 3.06
CA GLU A 11 8.25 -1.67 3.28
C GLU A 11 8.55 -1.36 4.76
N PHE A 12 7.94 -2.09 5.69
CA PHE A 12 8.07 -1.88 7.13
C PHE A 12 8.35 -3.18 7.91
N PRO A 13 9.45 -3.89 7.61
CA PRO A 13 9.75 -5.18 8.22
C PRO A 13 9.90 -5.08 9.75
N GLU A 14 10.43 -3.97 10.26
CA GLU A 14 10.60 -3.71 11.68
C GLU A 14 9.26 -3.52 12.43
N TYR A 15 8.18 -3.22 11.71
CA TYR A 15 6.84 -3.05 12.26
C TYR A 15 5.91 -4.23 11.94
N ALA A 16 6.42 -5.37 11.46
CA ALA A 16 5.61 -6.48 10.99
C ALA A 16 4.61 -7.02 12.03
N GLU A 17 5.01 -7.10 13.31
CA GLU A 17 4.10 -7.51 14.39
C GLU A 17 3.01 -6.49 14.64
N LYS A 18 3.37 -5.19 14.73
CA LYS A 18 2.43 -4.09 14.94
C LYS A 18 1.46 -3.93 13.78
N LEU A 19 1.94 -4.13 12.55
CA LEU A 19 1.11 -4.21 11.33
C LEU A 19 0.03 -5.28 11.46
N ARG A 20 0.40 -6.48 11.93
CA ARG A 20 -0.55 -7.59 12.11
C ARG A 20 -1.56 -7.26 13.21
N GLU A 21 -1.09 -6.70 14.32
CA GLU A 21 -1.93 -6.32 15.44
C GLU A 21 -2.97 -5.26 15.02
N LEU A 22 -2.51 -4.10 14.50
CA LEU A 22 -3.38 -2.99 14.12
C LEU A 22 -4.37 -3.36 13.02
N LYS A 23 -4.01 -4.23 12.07
CA LYS A 23 -4.95 -4.75 11.08
C LYS A 23 -6.14 -5.49 11.72
N THR A 24 -5.97 -6.07 12.89
CA THR A 24 -7.02 -6.82 13.59
C THR A 24 -7.73 -6.01 14.66
N SER A 25 -7.03 -5.07 15.31
CA SER A 25 -7.54 -4.30 16.45
C SER A 25 -8.04 -2.91 16.10
N ASP A 26 -7.60 -2.33 14.97
CA ASP A 26 -7.97 -0.97 14.53
C ASP A 26 -8.64 -1.00 13.14
N ALA A 27 -9.94 -0.73 13.13
CA ALA A 27 -10.74 -0.71 11.91
C ALA A 27 -10.34 0.41 10.92
N HIS A 28 -9.78 1.52 11.40
CA HIS A 28 -9.26 2.56 10.53
C HIS A 28 -7.95 2.12 9.87
N PHE A 29 -7.03 1.56 10.67
CA PHE A 29 -5.78 1.02 10.14
C PHE A 29 -6.01 -0.10 9.14
N ALA A 30 -6.95 -1.01 9.42
CA ALA A 30 -7.32 -2.07 8.49
C ALA A 30 -7.78 -1.52 7.13
N ARG A 31 -8.64 -0.49 7.12
CA ARG A 31 -9.09 0.16 5.87
C ARG A 31 -7.93 0.82 5.12
N LEU A 32 -7.03 1.51 5.81
CA LEU A 32 -5.86 2.13 5.17
C LEU A 32 -4.94 1.08 4.54
N ALA A 33 -4.70 -0.03 5.25
CA ALA A 33 -3.89 -1.11 4.73
C ALA A 33 -4.53 -1.76 3.49
N ASP A 34 -5.84 -1.99 3.50
CA ASP A 34 -6.57 -2.55 2.36
C ASP A 34 -6.58 -1.60 1.15
N GLN A 35 -6.76 -0.30 1.39
CA GLN A 35 -6.65 0.74 0.34
C GLN A 35 -5.25 0.76 -0.26
N TYR A 36 -4.21 0.75 0.59
CA TYR A 36 -2.83 0.69 0.13
C TYR A 36 -2.58 -0.54 -0.75
N HIS A 37 -3.06 -1.71 -0.32
CA HIS A 37 -2.94 -2.96 -1.10
C HIS A 37 -3.59 -2.84 -2.47
N GLU A 38 -4.78 -2.27 -2.54
CA GLU A 38 -5.48 -2.11 -3.83
C GLU A 38 -4.77 -1.13 -4.75
N VAL A 39 -4.38 0.04 -4.24
CA VAL A 39 -3.65 1.05 -5.02
C VAL A 39 -2.31 0.47 -5.49
N ASN A 40 -1.59 -0.25 -4.64
CA ASN A 40 -0.32 -0.87 -5.00
C ASN A 40 -0.48 -1.91 -6.12
N ARG A 41 -1.52 -2.75 -6.06
CA ARG A 41 -1.85 -3.68 -7.14
C ARG A 41 -2.18 -2.96 -8.45
N ARG A 42 -2.93 -1.86 -8.40
CA ARG A 42 -3.25 -1.05 -9.59
C ARG A 42 -1.99 -0.43 -10.21
N VAL A 43 -1.11 0.16 -9.38
CA VAL A 43 0.19 0.68 -9.83
C VAL A 43 1.03 -0.43 -10.46
N HIS A 44 1.08 -1.62 -9.85
CA HIS A 44 1.85 -2.74 -10.40
C HIS A 44 1.30 -3.22 -11.76
N ARG A 45 -0.03 -3.33 -11.91
CA ARG A 45 -0.66 -3.71 -13.19
C ARG A 45 -0.43 -2.67 -14.29
N ALA A 46 -0.47 -1.39 -13.95
CA ALA A 46 -0.14 -0.30 -14.86
C ALA A 46 1.33 -0.38 -15.30
N ALA A 47 2.26 -0.46 -14.34
CA ALA A 47 3.70 -0.47 -14.60
C ALA A 47 4.19 -1.73 -15.34
N THR A 48 3.46 -2.85 -15.24
CA THR A 48 3.78 -4.11 -15.94
C THR A 48 3.09 -4.24 -17.31
N ASN A 49 2.43 -3.17 -17.78
CA ASN A 49 1.62 -3.16 -19.01
C ASN A 49 0.52 -4.24 -19.06
N VAL A 50 0.08 -4.73 -17.90
CA VAL A 50 -1.06 -5.65 -17.79
C VAL A 50 -2.37 -4.88 -17.96
N GLU A 51 -2.46 -3.70 -17.35
CA GLU A 51 -3.55 -2.74 -17.53
C GLU A 51 -2.95 -1.35 -17.80
N PRO A 52 -2.46 -1.09 -19.03
CA PRO A 52 -1.89 0.20 -19.38
C PRO A 52 -2.92 1.31 -19.21
N MET A 53 -2.50 2.44 -18.65
CA MET A 53 -3.32 3.64 -18.49
C MET A 53 -2.53 4.87 -18.89
N GLU A 54 -3.19 6.01 -18.95
CA GLU A 54 -2.53 7.28 -19.24
C GLU A 54 -1.48 7.60 -18.15
N GLN A 55 -0.36 8.19 -18.55
CA GLN A 55 0.75 8.49 -17.63
C GLN A 55 0.31 9.32 -16.42
N LEU A 56 -0.58 10.30 -16.64
CA LEU A 56 -1.11 11.14 -15.56
C LEU A 56 -1.89 10.32 -14.53
N ALA A 57 -2.70 9.37 -14.98
CA ALA A 57 -3.46 8.49 -14.09
C ALA A 57 -2.54 7.54 -13.31
N GLU A 58 -1.46 7.04 -13.93
CA GLU A 58 -0.46 6.24 -13.23
C GLU A 58 0.27 7.06 -12.15
N ASP A 59 0.66 8.30 -12.48
CA ASP A 59 1.33 9.21 -11.55
C ASP A 59 0.43 9.57 -10.35
N GLU A 60 -0.87 9.73 -10.57
CA GLU A 60 -1.86 9.93 -9.51
C GLU A 60 -1.94 8.72 -8.57
N LEU A 61 -2.01 7.50 -9.11
CA LEU A 61 -2.00 6.27 -8.29
C LEU A 61 -0.70 6.11 -7.48
N ARG A 62 0.45 6.47 -8.07
CA ARG A 62 1.74 6.44 -7.36
C ARG A 62 1.78 7.44 -6.20
N LYS A 63 1.19 8.63 -6.38
CA LYS A 63 1.05 9.63 -5.30
C LYS A 63 0.10 9.15 -4.22
N GLU A 64 -1.06 8.59 -4.60
CA GLU A 64 -2.02 8.02 -3.64
C GLU A 64 -1.37 6.92 -2.79
N ARG A 65 -0.60 6.02 -3.42
CA ARG A 65 0.17 4.99 -2.70
C ARG A 65 1.16 5.61 -1.71
N ALA A 66 1.84 6.70 -2.08
CA ALA A 66 2.79 7.37 -1.20
C ALA A 66 2.09 8.01 0.01
N VAL A 67 0.97 8.70 -0.20
CA VAL A 67 0.17 9.28 0.90
C VAL A 67 -0.31 8.20 1.87
N LEU A 68 -0.88 7.11 1.36
CA LEU A 68 -1.31 5.99 2.19
C LEU A 68 -0.15 5.37 2.96
N LYS A 69 1.03 5.27 2.34
CA LYS A 69 2.24 4.78 3.01
C LYS A 69 2.64 5.65 4.19
N ASP A 70 2.62 6.96 4.00
CA ASP A 70 2.99 7.93 5.03
C ASP A 70 1.99 7.91 6.20
N GLU A 71 0.69 7.83 5.91
CA GLU A 71 -0.36 7.70 6.94
C GLU A 71 -0.21 6.41 7.76
N ILE A 72 0.00 5.28 7.08
CA ILE A 72 0.24 3.99 7.74
C ILE A 72 1.49 4.07 8.63
N TYR A 73 2.58 4.64 8.11
CA TYR A 73 3.81 4.80 8.88
C TYR A 73 3.60 5.68 10.13
N ALA A 74 2.83 6.77 10.02
CA ALA A 74 2.50 7.62 11.16
C ALA A 74 1.76 6.84 12.26
N LEU A 75 0.80 5.99 11.91
CA LEU A 75 0.08 5.13 12.85
C LEU A 75 0.97 4.03 13.45
N LEU A 76 1.91 3.49 12.68
CA LEU A 76 2.90 2.53 13.19
C LEU A 76 3.88 3.16 14.18
N ARG A 77 4.17 4.46 14.05
CA ARG A 77 5.07 5.20 14.93
C ARG A 77 4.43 5.77 16.19
N ALA A 78 3.10 5.89 16.22
CA ALA A 78 2.33 6.34 17.38
C ALA A 78 2.38 5.32 18.53
#